data_AF-A0A7M1B1C8-F1
#
_entry.id   AF-A0A7M1B1C8-F1
#
_cell.length_a   1.000
_cell.length_b   1.000
_cell.length_c   1.000
_cell.angle_alpha   90.00
_cell.angle_beta   90.00
_cell.angle_gamma   90.00
#
_symmetry.space_group_name_H-M   'P 1'
#
loop_
_entity.id
_entity.type
_entity.pdbx_description
1 polymer ?
#
loop_
_entity_poly.entity_id
_entity_poly.type
_entity_poly.pdbx_seq_one_letter_code
_entity_poly.pdbx_strand_id
1 'polypeptide(L)'
;MYPNKKLRTGFCMKVEGVLLNRPDLHNIAAELGINPGDVLTKNQILTIYNTSEACQEIVKDNALATFVAMALNISPQNITDIKEVVEEPVKIEFDLSDFEDDEDDE
;
A
#
# COMPACT_ATOMS: atom_id res chain seq x y z
N MET A 1 23.91 6.68 -7.32
CA MET A 1 23.84 6.85 -5.85
C MET A 1 22.62 7.72 -5.57
N TYR A 2 21.49 7.12 -5.19
CA TYR A 2 20.23 7.86 -5.02
C TYR A 2 20.15 8.43 -3.59
N PRO A 3 20.20 9.76 -3.41
CA PRO A 3 20.25 10.38 -2.09
C PRO A 3 18.84 10.40 -1.48
N ASN A 4 18.73 10.08 -0.19
CA ASN A 4 17.57 10.45 0.65
C ASN A 4 16.17 10.07 0.13
N LYS A 5 15.91 8.80 -0.21
CA LYS A 5 14.53 8.32 -0.03
C LYS A 5 14.25 8.35 1.47
N LYS A 6 13.52 9.37 1.94
CA LYS A 6 12.91 9.36 3.27
C LYS A 6 12.21 8.01 3.42
N LEU A 7 12.64 7.22 4.41
CA LEU A 7 11.97 5.97 4.77
C LEU A 7 10.49 6.32 4.97
N ARG A 8 9.62 5.77 4.13
CA ARG A 8 8.19 6.03 4.22
C ARG A 8 7.66 5.16 5.34
N THR A 9 7.08 5.77 6.36
CA THR A 9 6.31 5.03 7.34
C THR A 9 4.93 4.76 6.75
N GLY A 10 4.34 3.65 7.15
CA GLY A 10 3.07 3.18 6.67
C GLY A 10 2.42 2.30 7.71
N PHE A 11 1.27 1.75 7.36
CA PHE A 11 0.48 0.90 8.22
C PHE A 11 0.06 -0.32 7.44
N CYS A 12 0.27 -1.49 8.02
CA CYS A 12 -0.36 -2.70 7.54
C CYS A 12 -1.52 -3.06 8.47
N MET A 13 -2.60 -3.55 7.89
CA MET A 13 -3.78 -4.01 8.61
C MET A 13 -4.35 -5.22 7.90
N LYS A 14 -4.90 -6.14 8.67
CA LYS A 14 -5.60 -7.30 8.15
C LYS A 14 -7.06 -6.93 7.95
N VAL A 15 -7.57 -7.15 6.75
CA VAL A 15 -8.98 -6.93 6.41
C VAL A 15 -9.63 -8.30 6.25
N GLU A 16 -10.50 -8.67 7.17
CA GLU A 16 -11.24 -9.93 7.09
C GLU A 16 -12.61 -9.75 6.42
N GLY A 17 -13.04 -10.77 5.69
CA GLY A 17 -14.40 -10.82 5.11
C GLY A 17 -14.57 -10.10 3.78
N VAL A 18 -13.50 -9.55 3.17
CA VAL A 18 -13.57 -8.93 1.83
C VAL A 18 -12.34 -9.25 0.98
N LEU A 19 -12.57 -9.51 -0.30
CA LEU A 19 -11.53 -9.59 -1.32
C LEU A 19 -11.22 -8.20 -1.85
N LEU A 20 -10.03 -7.69 -1.51
CA LEU A 20 -9.53 -6.41 -1.99
C LEU A 20 -9.17 -6.49 -3.47
N ASN A 21 -9.91 -5.77 -4.32
CA ASN A 21 -9.63 -5.66 -5.76
C ASN A 21 -8.92 -4.34 -6.10
N ARG A 22 -8.40 -4.25 -7.33
CA ARG A 22 -7.80 -3.01 -7.86
C ARG A 22 -8.67 -1.74 -7.69
N PRO A 23 -9.99 -1.77 -7.96
CA PRO A 23 -10.85 -0.60 -7.77
C PRO A 23 -10.91 -0.17 -6.29
N ASP A 24 -10.96 -1.14 -5.38
CA ASP A 24 -11.04 -0.89 -3.95
C ASP A 24 -9.78 -0.17 -3.44
N LEU A 25 -8.61 -0.58 -3.92
CA LEU A 25 -7.34 0.10 -3.65
C LEU A 25 -7.34 1.56 -4.13
N HIS A 26 -7.95 1.81 -5.29
CA HIS A 26 -8.07 3.16 -5.83
C HIS A 26 -9.01 4.03 -5.00
N ASN A 27 -10.11 3.47 -4.51
CA ASN A 27 -11.06 4.15 -3.63
C ASN A 27 -10.41 4.48 -2.28
N ILE A 28 -9.70 3.53 -1.66
CA ILE A 28 -8.95 3.76 -0.42
C ILE A 28 -7.92 4.88 -0.61
N ALA A 29 -7.19 4.85 -1.73
CA ALA A 29 -6.19 5.87 -2.02
C ALA A 29 -6.81 7.26 -2.19
N ALA A 30 -7.94 7.36 -2.90
CA ALA A 30 -8.68 8.61 -3.07
C ALA A 30 -9.20 9.16 -1.74
N GLU A 31 -9.75 8.28 -0.89
CA GLU A 31 -10.29 8.65 0.42
C GLU A 31 -9.20 9.16 1.38
N LEU A 32 -8.02 8.53 1.33
CA LEU A 32 -6.87 8.93 2.15
C LEU A 32 -6.05 10.07 1.53
N GLY A 33 -6.38 10.51 0.31
CA GLY A 33 -5.65 11.55 -0.41
C GLY A 33 -4.20 11.17 -0.73
N ILE A 34 -3.95 9.88 -1.01
CA ILE A 34 -2.64 9.33 -1.38
C ILE A 34 -2.67 8.76 -2.79
N ASN A 35 -1.51 8.41 -3.34
CA ASN A 35 -1.48 7.74 -4.63
C ASN A 35 -1.93 6.28 -4.51
N PRO A 36 -2.64 5.74 -5.51
CA PRO A 36 -3.01 4.31 -5.54
C PRO A 36 -1.80 3.38 -5.59
N GLY A 37 -0.63 3.86 -6.02
CA GLY A 37 0.63 3.10 -5.96
C GLY A 37 1.21 2.96 -4.56
N ASP A 38 0.76 3.78 -3.60
CA ASP A 38 1.19 3.71 -2.20
C ASP A 38 0.26 2.79 -1.36
N VAL A 39 -0.78 2.23 -1.97
CA VAL A 39 -1.69 1.25 -1.35
C VAL A 39 -1.41 -0.13 -1.94
N LEU A 40 -0.90 -1.03 -1.12
CA LEU A 40 -0.65 -2.42 -1.49
C LEU A 40 -1.62 -3.33 -0.75
N THR A 41 -1.99 -4.44 -1.39
CA THR A 41 -2.69 -5.53 -0.73
C THR A 41 -2.01 -6.84 -1.04
N LYS A 42 -1.77 -7.65 -0.02
CA LYS A 42 -1.18 -8.99 -0.15
C LYS A 42 -1.75 -9.90 0.92
N ASN A 43 -2.30 -11.05 0.53
CA ASN A 43 -2.81 -12.06 1.47
C ASN A 43 -3.83 -11.52 2.48
N GLN A 44 -4.79 -10.68 2.04
CA GLN A 44 -5.77 -10.00 2.92
C GLN A 44 -5.16 -8.98 3.90
N ILE A 45 -3.89 -8.64 3.73
CA ILE A 45 -3.22 -7.56 4.45
C ILE A 45 -3.15 -6.35 3.52
N LEU A 46 -3.79 -5.27 3.93
CA LEU A 46 -3.71 -3.97 3.30
C LEU A 46 -2.56 -3.19 3.91
N THR A 47 -1.62 -2.74 3.10
CA THR A 47 -0.49 -1.90 3.48
C THR A 47 -0.63 -0.53 2.82
N ILE A 48 -0.60 0.52 3.61
CA ILE A 48 -0.73 1.90 3.17
C ILE A 48 0.55 2.66 3.52
N TYR A 49 1.24 3.22 2.52
CA TYR A 49 2.42 4.05 2.72
C TYR A 49 2.06 5.53 2.76
N ASN A 50 2.59 6.24 3.75
CA ASN A 50 2.16 7.59 4.08
C ASN A 50 2.94 8.64 3.28
N THR A 51 2.47 8.92 2.06
CA THR A 51 3.11 9.89 1.14
C THR A 51 2.48 11.28 1.15
N SER A 52 1.41 11.50 1.92
CA SER A 52 0.64 12.75 1.94
C SER A 52 0.45 13.28 3.37
N GLU A 53 0.44 14.61 3.56
CA GLU A 53 0.19 15.24 4.87
C GLU A 53 -1.18 14.84 5.44
N ALA A 54 -2.20 14.73 4.58
CA ALA A 54 -3.54 14.29 4.96
C ALA A 54 -3.53 12.88 5.57
N CYS A 55 -2.75 11.96 5.00
CA CYS A 55 -2.64 10.60 5.51
C CYS A 55 -1.84 10.53 6.81
N GLN A 56 -0.95 11.49 7.09
CA GLN A 56 -0.30 11.63 8.41
C GLN A 56 -1.26 12.11 9.49
N GLU A 57 -2.19 13.01 9.17
CA GLU A 57 -3.21 13.46 10.12
C GLU A 57 -4.19 12.34 10.46
N ILE A 58 -4.70 11.62 9.45
CA ILE A 58 -5.62 10.49 9.64
C ILE A 58 -5.01 9.40 10.54
N VAL A 59 -3.71 9.15 10.39
CA VAL A 59 -2.95 8.23 11.23
C VAL A 59 -2.85 8.74 12.66
N LYS A 60 -2.51 10.02 12.85
CA LYS A 60 -2.39 10.63 14.19
C LYS A 60 -3.73 10.61 14.94
N ASP A 61 -4.83 10.77 14.21
CA ASP A 61 -6.18 10.72 14.77
C ASP A 61 -6.72 9.30 14.97
N ASN A 62 -5.91 8.26 14.66
CA ASN A 62 -6.32 6.85 14.72
C ASN A 62 -7.61 6.56 13.91
N ALA A 63 -7.85 7.35 12.86
CA ALA A 63 -9.04 7.27 12.01
C ALA A 63 -8.82 6.36 10.78
N LEU A 64 -7.59 5.88 10.56
CA LEU A 64 -7.21 5.09 9.39
C LEU A 64 -8.13 3.87 9.17
N ALA A 65 -8.43 3.13 10.25
CA ALA A 65 -9.33 1.98 10.18
C ALA A 65 -10.75 2.38 9.75
N THR A 66 -11.24 3.54 10.20
CA THR A 66 -12.56 4.06 9.83
C THR A 66 -12.62 4.44 8.37
N PHE A 67 -11.61 5.13 7.84
CA PHE A 67 -11.55 5.49 6.42
C PHE A 67 -11.46 4.27 5.51
N VAL A 68 -10.61 3.30 5.86
CA VAL A 68 -10.51 2.04 5.12
C VAL A 68 -11.82 1.27 5.18
N ALA A 69 -12.47 1.22 6.35
CA ALA A 69 -13.77 0.59 6.52
C ALA A 69 -14.85 1.26 5.66
N MET A 70 -14.88 2.60 5.60
CA MET A 70 -15.80 3.35 4.75
C MET A 70 -15.55 3.09 3.26
N ALA A 71 -14.29 3.14 2.82
CA ALA A 71 -13.91 2.92 1.43
C ALA A 71 -14.27 1.50 0.95
N LEU A 72 -14.18 0.51 1.84
CA LEU A 72 -14.52 -0.89 1.58
C LEU A 72 -15.97 -1.24 1.92
N ASN A 73 -16.73 -0.27 2.44
CA ASN A 73 -18.10 -0.45 2.90
C ASN A 73 -18.27 -1.62 3.88
N ILE A 74 -17.32 -1.74 4.82
CA ILE A 74 -17.27 -2.79 5.84
C ILE A 74 -17.31 -2.22 7.24
N SER A 75 -17.55 -3.10 8.22
CA SER A 75 -17.40 -2.74 9.62
C SER A 75 -15.91 -2.56 9.97
N PRO A 76 -15.53 -1.51 10.72
CA PRO A 76 -14.17 -1.34 11.21
C PRO A 76 -13.75 -2.48 12.17
N GLN A 77 -14.70 -3.24 12.71
CA GLN A 77 -14.44 -4.45 13.50
C GLN A 77 -13.78 -5.58 12.69
N ASN A 78 -13.94 -5.57 11.37
CA ASN A 78 -13.30 -6.54 10.47
C ASN A 78 -11.85 -6.17 10.14
N ILE A 79 -11.40 -5.00 10.58
CA ILE A 79 -10.02 -4.53 10.42
C ILE A 79 -9.28 -4.83 11.72
N THR A 80 -8.28 -5.68 11.63
CA THR A 80 -7.49 -6.17 12.77
C THR A 80 -6.00 -6.09 12.46
N ASP A 81 -5.14 -6.38 13.44
CA ASP A 81 -3.69 -6.43 13.24
C ASP A 81 -3.08 -5.15 12.65
N ILE A 82 -3.60 -3.98 13.05
CA ILE A 82 -3.03 -2.68 12.63
C ILE A 82 -1.63 -2.57 13.23
N LYS A 83 -0.61 -2.52 12.37
CA LYS A 83 0.80 -2.39 12.74
C LYS A 83 1.45 -1.30 11.90
N GLU A 84 2.30 -0.53 12.55
CA GLU A 84 3.15 0.42 11.86
C GLU A 84 4.24 -0.35 11.12
N VAL A 85 4.41 -0.06 9.84
CA VAL A 85 5.46 -0.65 9.02
C VAL A 85 6.29 0.47 8.42
N VAL A 86 7.60 0.28 8.38
CA VAL A 86 8.49 1.16 7.63
C VAL A 86 8.73 0.51 6.29
N GLU A 87 8.59 1.26 5.20
CA GLU A 87 8.98 0.80 3.86
C GLU A 87 10.47 0.45 3.90
N GLU A 88 10.77 -0.85 3.94
CA GLU A 88 12.07 -1.31 3.50
C GLU A 88 12.10 -1.13 1.98
N PRO A 89 13.05 -0.37 1.42
CA PRO A 89 13.16 -0.20 -0.01
C PRO A 89 13.38 -1.59 -0.61
N VAL A 90 12.34 -2.15 -1.22
CA VAL A 90 12.50 -3.33 -2.04
C VAL A 90 13.40 -2.89 -3.18
N LYS A 91 14.67 -3.30 -3.13
CA LYS A 91 15.50 -3.37 -4.32
C LYS A 91 14.72 -4.27 -5.26
N ILE A 92 14.02 -3.67 -6.22
CA ILE A 92 13.71 -4.38 -7.44
C ILE A 92 15.08 -4.63 -8.03
N GLU A 93 15.67 -5.78 -7.76
CA GLU A 93 16.70 -6.33 -8.62
C GLU A 93 15.96 -6.61 -9.93
N PHE A 94 15.95 -5.59 -10.78
CA PHE A 94 15.55 -5.73 -12.16
C PHE A 94 16.64 -6.61 -12.77
N ASP A 95 16.38 -7.92 -12.76
CA ASP A 95 17.27 -8.88 -13.40
C ASP A 95 17.07 -8.68 -14.91
N LEU A 96 17.95 -7.85 -15.49
CA LEU A 96 17.98 -7.57 -16.94
C LEU A 96 18.34 -8.81 -17.77
N SER A 97 18.64 -9.93 -17.11
CA SER A 97 18.87 -11.23 -17.76
C SER A 97 17.60 -11.87 -18.34
N ASP A 98 16.41 -11.41 -17.97
CA ASP A 98 15.12 -11.92 -18.50
C ASP A 98 14.67 -11.19 -19.80
N PHE A 99 15.54 -10.35 -20.39
CA PHE A 99 15.28 -9.55 -21.59
C PHE A 99 16.31 -9.74 -22.72
N GLU A 100 17.25 -10.69 -22.60
CA GLU A 100 18.02 -11.21 -23.74
C GLU A 100 17.37 -12.51 -24.21
N ASP A 101 16.27 -12.40 -24.95
CA ASP A 101 15.76 -13.49 -25.78
C ASP A 101 16.36 -13.30 -27.19
N ASP A 102 17.33 -14.18 -27.47
CA ASP A 102 17.98 -14.54 -28.74
C ASP A 102 17.98 -13.49 -29.89
N GLU A 103 19.15 -12.90 -30.15
CA GLU A 103 19.46 -12.26 -31.44
C GLU A 103 19.34 -13.28 -32.59
N ASP A 104 18.67 -12.83 -33.65
CA ASP A 104 18.43 -13.48 -34.94
C ASP A 104 19.58 -14.37 -35.44
N ASP A 105 19.19 -15.58 -35.84
CA ASP A 105 19.96 -16.55 -36.62
C ASP A 105 20.18 -16.00 -38.06
N GLU A 106 21.42 -15.59 -38.40
CA GLU A 106 21.87 -15.41 -39.81
C GLU A 106 23.30 -15.95 -40.05
#